data_AF-A0A3A4ZNK6-F1
#
_entry.id   AF-A0A3A4ZNK6-F1
#
_cell.length_a   1.000
_cell.length_b   1.000
_cell.length_c   1.000
_cell.angle_alpha   90.00
_cell.angle_beta   90.00
_cell.angle_gamma   90.00
#
_symmetry.space_group_name_H-M   'P 1'
#
loop_
_entity.id
_entity.type
_entity.pdbx_description
1 polymer ?
#
loop_
_entity_poly.entity_id
_entity_poly.type
_entity_poly.pdbx_seq_one_letter_code
_entity_poly.pdbx_strand_id
1 'polypeptide(L)'
;MSSNEKVYVIDPVPKIKIQGKGPWTGGADESGAGSGSSAGGAARSASKRCDELDRLDEKGSPALALLAYFAGPFSILATRRGKRSLFWIWTAIVSCAAVSAAVLRESGVIPRGAHGFGLGSLLWLVAACLAIVAGFTAWARGVFLVGRWKYAPLRRLPAWIRHPAAVCFMGFLFPGFGLHAAGFPRRAACALWTVSLIAISIAALAHSPAIWRWNLRAGSFALPPDTLELAFVAIGALGLLGTLVWIVQALDGARLAERLSGAEPRPRGDLAAAALLVAIVAFVAWFQPADLAVSLDRFAVASFDEGLRVVPLQAAEAAMRLDPSRPMYALHAIEMNEALGRTERAGALRRDLVSRWGAWALPLWAGVSSIAP
;
A
#
# COMPACT_ATOMS: atom_id res chain seq x y z
N MET A 1 47.19 36.71 10.73
CA MET A 1 46.04 36.53 9.83
C MET A 1 45.14 35.47 10.45
N SER A 2 44.09 35.90 11.12
CA SER A 2 43.18 35.08 11.93
C SER A 2 41.82 35.09 11.26
N SER A 3 41.38 33.97 10.67
CA SER A 3 40.08 33.87 10.03
C SER A 3 39.00 33.60 11.07
N ASN A 4 38.09 34.57 11.23
CA ASN A 4 36.88 34.47 12.03
C ASN A 4 35.91 33.44 11.44
N GLU A 5 35.76 32.31 12.12
CA GLU A 5 34.72 31.32 11.82
C GLU A 5 33.41 31.77 12.47
N LYS A 6 32.39 32.09 11.65
CA LYS A 6 31.07 32.49 12.12
C LYS A 6 30.27 31.25 12.53
N VAL A 7 30.11 31.06 13.84
CA VAL A 7 29.19 30.09 14.42
C VAL A 7 27.75 30.60 14.26
N TYR A 8 26.92 29.89 13.51
CA TYR A 8 25.48 30.13 13.44
C TYR A 8 24.77 29.32 14.53
N VAL A 9 24.35 30.01 15.59
CA VAL A 9 23.45 29.45 16.61
C VAL A 9 22.02 29.53 16.06
N ILE A 10 21.40 28.37 15.84
CA ILE A 10 19.98 28.25 15.49
C ILE A 10 19.20 28.17 16.80
N ASP A 11 18.60 29.29 17.22
CA ASP A 11 17.67 29.30 18.34
C ASP A 11 16.34 28.61 17.98
N PRO A 12 15.73 27.86 18.92
CA PRO A 12 14.49 27.13 18.67
C PRO A 12 13.24 28.00 18.81
N VAL A 13 12.44 28.02 17.73
CA VAL A 13 10.96 28.14 17.67
C VAL A 13 10.30 29.43 18.22
N PRO A 14 9.44 30.12 17.43
CA PRO A 14 8.72 31.29 17.89
C PRO A 14 7.62 30.95 18.93
N LYS A 15 7.62 31.73 20.03
CA LYS A 15 6.60 31.72 21.09
C LYS A 15 5.22 32.05 20.53
N ILE A 16 4.26 31.15 20.75
CA ILE A 16 2.83 31.37 20.56
C ILE A 16 2.37 32.47 21.53
N LYS A 17 1.86 33.59 21.02
CA LYS A 17 1.18 34.62 21.83
C LYS A 17 -0.15 34.04 22.36
N ILE A 18 -0.14 33.66 23.62
CA ILE A 18 -1.35 33.43 24.41
C ILE A 18 -1.90 34.81 24.75
N GLN A 19 -3.00 35.21 24.10
CA GLN A 19 -3.71 36.45 24.42
C GLN A 19 -4.52 36.23 25.71
N GLY A 20 -3.90 36.52 26.84
CA GLY A 20 -4.55 36.55 28.15
C GLY A 20 -5.49 37.74 28.27
N LYS A 21 -6.69 37.48 28.76
CA LYS A 21 -7.68 38.47 29.21
C LYS A 21 -7.05 39.36 30.30
N GLY A 22 -7.08 40.68 30.10
CA GLY A 22 -6.86 41.65 31.16
C GLY A 22 -8.15 41.91 31.97
N PRO A 23 -8.03 42.25 33.27
CA PRO A 23 -9.16 42.54 34.14
C PRO A 23 -9.62 44.01 34.06
N TRP A 24 -10.87 44.22 34.48
CA TRP A 24 -11.62 45.46 34.59
C TRP A 24 -11.01 46.54 35.51
N THR A 25 -11.20 47.81 35.13
CA THR A 25 -11.61 48.98 35.96
C THR A 25 -12.24 50.03 35.01
N GLY A 26 -13.54 50.34 35.05
CA GLY A 26 -14.19 51.48 35.75
C GLY A 26 -13.78 52.85 35.17
N GLY A 27 -14.62 53.77 34.69
CA GLY A 27 -16.08 53.93 34.57
C GLY A 27 -16.40 55.27 33.84
N ALA A 28 -17.66 55.72 33.94
CA ALA A 28 -18.27 56.99 33.48
C ALA A 28 -18.92 57.02 32.08
N ASP A 29 -20.24 56.87 32.12
CA ASP A 29 -21.31 57.65 31.47
C ASP A 29 -21.14 58.18 30.04
N GLU A 30 -21.97 57.65 29.14
CA GLU A 30 -22.82 58.50 28.31
C GLU A 30 -24.09 57.74 27.87
N SER A 31 -25.21 58.43 28.05
CA SER A 31 -26.59 58.03 27.75
C SER A 31 -26.84 57.75 26.27
N GLY A 32 -27.53 56.65 25.98
CA GLY A 32 -28.11 56.37 24.66
C GLY A 32 -29.24 55.37 24.76
N ALA A 33 -30.47 55.86 24.73
CA ALA A 33 -31.70 55.08 24.65
C ALA A 33 -31.68 54.13 23.43
N GLY A 34 -32.23 52.92 23.57
CA GLY A 34 -32.47 52.06 22.40
C GLY A 34 -32.75 50.60 22.71
N SER A 35 -34.04 50.31 22.85
CA SER A 35 -34.77 49.07 22.47
C SER A 35 -34.19 47.69 22.83
N GLY A 36 -35.03 46.90 23.48
CA GLY A 36 -34.76 45.51 23.80
C GLY A 36 -34.50 44.66 22.55
N SER A 37 -33.33 44.04 22.52
CA SER A 37 -32.98 42.96 21.61
C SER A 37 -32.58 41.74 22.44
N SER A 38 -33.57 40.92 22.76
CA SER A 38 -33.43 39.62 23.43
C SER A 38 -32.79 38.54 22.54
N ALA A 39 -32.32 38.89 21.34
CA ALA A 39 -31.73 37.96 20.37
C ALA A 39 -30.22 37.68 20.60
N GLY A 40 -29.51 38.55 21.33
CA GLY A 40 -28.06 38.40 21.58
C GLY A 40 -27.69 37.36 22.65
N GLY A 41 -28.60 37.08 23.59
CA GLY A 41 -28.40 36.10 24.66
C GLY A 41 -28.48 34.65 24.17
N ALA A 42 -29.39 34.38 23.22
CA ALA A 42 -29.56 33.05 22.63
C ALA A 42 -28.39 32.64 21.73
N ALA A 43 -27.82 33.57 20.96
CA ALA A 43 -26.65 33.31 20.11
C ALA A 43 -25.36 33.08 20.92
N ARG A 44 -25.15 33.84 22.00
CA ARG A 44 -24.02 33.63 22.94
C ARG A 44 -24.21 32.39 23.81
N SER A 45 -25.45 32.05 24.16
CA SER A 45 -25.81 30.82 24.88
C SER A 45 -25.69 29.58 23.98
N ALA A 46 -26.07 29.66 22.71
CA ALA A 46 -25.89 28.59 21.72
C ALA A 46 -24.42 28.38 21.35
N SER A 47 -23.64 29.46 21.20
CA SER A 47 -22.18 29.39 21.03
C SER A 47 -21.49 28.77 22.25
N LYS A 48 -21.85 29.19 23.48
CA LYS A 48 -21.34 28.56 24.71
C LYS A 48 -21.79 27.10 24.85
N ARG A 49 -23.04 26.75 24.51
CA ARG A 49 -23.51 25.35 24.50
C ARG A 49 -22.81 24.52 23.44
N CYS A 50 -22.49 25.07 22.27
CA CYS A 50 -21.70 24.40 21.24
C CYS A 50 -20.27 24.17 21.74
N ASP A 51 -19.62 25.18 22.34
CA ASP A 51 -18.27 25.06 22.91
C ASP A 51 -18.23 24.11 24.12
N GLU A 52 -19.31 24.03 24.91
CA GLU A 52 -19.41 23.19 26.10
C GLU A 52 -19.82 21.74 25.78
N LEU A 53 -20.63 21.53 24.73
CA LEU A 53 -20.85 20.23 24.11
C LEU A 53 -19.59 19.75 23.38
N ASP A 54 -18.82 20.64 22.77
CA ASP A 54 -17.53 20.32 22.15
C ASP A 54 -16.47 19.96 23.23
N ARG A 55 -16.55 20.56 24.43
CA ARG A 55 -15.75 20.15 25.62
C ARG A 55 -16.19 18.82 26.24
N LEU A 56 -17.47 18.47 26.15
CA LEU A 56 -17.95 17.15 26.62
C LEU A 56 -17.66 16.02 25.61
N ASP A 57 -17.62 16.32 24.31
CA ASP A 57 -17.14 15.41 23.24
C ASP A 57 -15.58 15.30 23.24
N GLU A 58 -14.89 16.21 23.95
CA GLU A 58 -13.44 16.22 24.21
C GLU A 58 -12.98 15.05 25.10
N LYS A 59 -13.92 14.40 25.81
CA LYS A 59 -13.72 13.08 26.45
C LYS A 59 -13.89 11.92 25.45
N GLY A 60 -13.53 12.12 24.19
CA GLY A 60 -13.59 11.08 23.17
C GLY A 60 -12.82 9.83 23.60
N SER A 61 -13.52 8.71 23.72
CA SER A 61 -12.91 7.42 24.07
C SER A 61 -11.87 7.03 23.00
N PRO A 62 -10.65 6.60 23.39
CA PRO A 62 -9.67 6.05 22.44
C PRO A 62 -10.22 4.84 21.68
N ALA A 63 -11.13 4.07 22.30
CA ALA A 63 -11.83 2.97 21.64
C ALA A 63 -12.68 3.45 20.47
N LEU A 64 -13.32 4.63 20.59
CA LEU A 64 -14.15 5.17 19.51
C LEU A 64 -13.29 5.70 18.35
N ALA A 65 -12.08 6.20 18.63
CA ALA A 65 -11.12 6.57 17.58
C ALA A 65 -10.57 5.33 16.84
N LEU A 66 -10.31 4.24 17.56
CA LEU A 66 -9.91 2.95 16.97
C LEU A 66 -11.03 2.34 16.13
N LEU A 67 -12.25 2.25 16.68
CA LEU A 67 -13.42 1.76 15.95
C LEU A 67 -13.68 2.59 14.69
N ALA A 68 -13.52 3.92 14.77
CA ALA A 68 -13.65 4.79 13.62
C ALA A 68 -12.59 4.51 12.54
N TYR A 69 -11.36 4.17 12.93
CA TYR A 69 -10.31 3.79 11.99
C TYR A 69 -10.63 2.44 11.32
N PHE A 70 -11.10 1.45 12.08
CA PHE A 70 -11.46 0.11 11.57
C PHE A 70 -12.79 0.05 10.81
N ALA A 71 -13.63 1.08 10.92
CA ALA A 71 -14.89 1.17 10.16
C ALA A 71 -14.69 1.35 8.64
N GLY A 72 -13.43 1.43 8.16
CA GLY A 72 -13.14 1.52 6.73
C GLY A 72 -13.70 2.80 6.10
N PRO A 73 -14.32 2.72 4.90
CA PRO A 73 -14.94 3.88 4.25
C PRO A 73 -16.00 4.59 5.12
N PHE A 74 -16.63 3.87 6.06
CA PHE A 74 -17.63 4.45 6.99
C PHE A 74 -17.03 5.25 8.14
N SER A 75 -15.69 5.32 8.25
CA SER A 75 -14.98 6.21 9.19
C SER A 75 -15.42 7.68 9.11
N ILE A 76 -15.94 8.13 7.95
CA ILE A 76 -16.54 9.45 7.76
C ILE A 76 -17.70 9.70 8.74
N LEU A 77 -18.49 8.67 9.06
CA LEU A 77 -19.63 8.76 9.98
C LEU A 77 -19.20 8.98 11.44
N ALA A 78 -17.92 8.78 11.77
CA ALA A 78 -17.43 9.01 13.13
C ALA A 78 -17.32 10.50 13.50
N THR A 79 -17.46 11.41 12.53
CA THR A 79 -17.36 12.86 12.76
C THR A 79 -18.60 13.61 12.28
N ARG A 80 -19.01 14.66 12.99
CA ARG A 80 -20.15 15.53 12.57
C ARG A 80 -19.93 16.13 11.18
N ARG A 81 -18.69 16.51 10.86
CA ARG A 81 -18.34 17.09 9.55
C ARG A 81 -18.49 16.06 8.42
N GLY A 82 -18.18 14.80 8.67
CA GLY A 82 -18.42 13.72 7.72
C GLY A 82 -19.90 13.40 7.56
N LYS A 83 -20.66 13.30 8.67
CA LYS A 83 -22.12 13.07 8.65
C LYS A 83 -22.91 14.12 7.88
N ARG A 84 -22.42 15.37 7.83
CA ARG A 84 -23.08 16.46 7.09
C ARG A 84 -22.90 16.40 5.58
N SER A 85 -21.98 15.57 5.07
CA SER A 85 -21.70 15.51 3.63
C SER A 85 -22.30 14.25 3.02
N LEU A 86 -23.46 14.40 2.36
CA LEU A 86 -24.12 13.31 1.64
C LEU A 86 -23.21 12.70 0.57
N PHE A 87 -22.40 13.51 -0.11
CA PHE A 87 -21.43 13.05 -1.10
C PHE A 87 -20.54 11.94 -0.52
N TRP A 88 -19.86 12.20 0.61
CA TRP A 88 -18.93 11.24 1.22
C TRP A 88 -19.64 9.99 1.76
N ILE A 89 -20.87 10.12 2.26
CA ILE A 89 -21.68 8.99 2.70
C ILE A 89 -22.02 8.08 1.51
N TRP A 90 -22.50 8.66 0.41
CA TRP A 90 -22.79 7.91 -0.81
C TRP A 90 -21.54 7.28 -1.42
N THR A 91 -20.41 7.99 -1.44
CA THR A 91 -19.13 7.42 -1.88
C THR A 91 -18.77 6.17 -1.07
N ALA A 92 -18.90 6.21 0.26
CA ALA A 92 -18.63 5.06 1.13
C ALA A 92 -19.60 3.89 0.88
N ILE A 93 -20.90 4.17 0.77
CA ILE A 93 -21.93 3.13 0.53
C ILE A 93 -21.72 2.48 -0.84
N VAL A 94 -21.62 3.28 -1.91
CA VAL A 94 -21.51 2.79 -3.29
C VAL A 94 -20.20 2.03 -3.49
N SER A 95 -19.09 2.53 -2.95
CA SER A 95 -17.80 1.82 -3.04
C SER A 95 -17.83 0.47 -2.31
N CYS A 96 -18.32 0.43 -1.07
CA CYS A 96 -18.46 -0.83 -0.33
C CYS A 96 -19.41 -1.81 -1.03
N ALA A 97 -20.55 -1.33 -1.52
CA ALA A 97 -21.50 -2.16 -2.25
C ALA A 97 -20.89 -2.74 -3.54
N ALA A 98 -20.20 -1.91 -4.34
CA ALA A 98 -19.56 -2.33 -5.57
C ALA A 98 -18.41 -3.31 -5.33
N VAL A 99 -17.55 -3.08 -4.33
CA VAL A 99 -16.48 -4.02 -3.96
C VAL A 99 -17.04 -5.33 -3.41
N SER A 100 -18.11 -5.27 -2.61
CA SER A 100 -18.76 -6.48 -2.08
C SER A 100 -19.41 -7.29 -3.21
N ALA A 101 -20.11 -6.63 -4.13
CA ALA A 101 -20.62 -7.26 -5.33
C ALA A 101 -19.48 -7.87 -6.17
N ALA A 102 -18.30 -7.25 -6.15
CA ALA A 102 -17.14 -7.79 -6.82
C ALA A 102 -16.62 -9.09 -6.23
N VAL A 103 -16.44 -9.11 -4.92
CA VAL A 103 -16.03 -10.31 -4.20
C VAL A 103 -17.07 -11.44 -4.36
N LEU A 104 -18.36 -11.12 -4.27
CA LEU A 104 -19.45 -12.11 -4.41
C LEU A 104 -19.58 -12.69 -5.82
N ARG A 105 -19.22 -11.92 -6.85
CA ARG A 105 -19.15 -12.42 -8.23
C ARG A 105 -17.96 -13.35 -8.41
N GLU A 106 -16.81 -13.00 -7.84
CA GLU A 106 -15.62 -13.85 -7.93
C GLU A 106 -15.76 -15.16 -7.16
N SER A 107 -16.47 -15.15 -6.03
CA SER A 107 -16.78 -16.37 -5.25
C SER A 107 -17.86 -17.25 -5.87
N GLY A 108 -18.44 -16.86 -7.03
CA GLY A 108 -19.44 -17.63 -7.74
C GLY A 108 -20.85 -17.59 -7.15
N VAL A 109 -21.08 -16.74 -6.13
CA VAL A 109 -22.40 -16.55 -5.51
C VAL A 109 -23.33 -15.78 -6.46
N ILE A 110 -22.79 -14.85 -7.24
CA ILE A 110 -23.51 -14.19 -8.32
C ILE A 110 -23.20 -14.93 -9.63
N PRO A 111 -24.21 -15.39 -10.39
CA PRO A 111 -23.97 -16.14 -11.61
C PRO A 111 -23.12 -15.31 -12.59
N ARG A 112 -21.96 -15.85 -12.96
CA ARG A 112 -21.22 -15.36 -14.12
C ARG A 112 -22.10 -15.67 -15.33
N GLY A 113 -22.52 -14.63 -16.07
CA GLY A 113 -23.26 -14.84 -17.32
C GLY A 113 -22.54 -15.87 -18.18
N ALA A 114 -23.29 -16.76 -18.84
CA ALA A 114 -22.79 -17.93 -19.57
C ALA A 114 -21.87 -17.60 -20.78
N HIS A 115 -21.43 -16.35 -20.92
CA HIS A 115 -20.55 -15.87 -21.97
C HIS A 115 -19.25 -15.44 -21.28
N GLY A 116 -18.12 -15.93 -21.77
CA GLY A 116 -16.80 -15.71 -21.18
C GLY A 116 -16.42 -14.23 -21.00
N PHE A 117 -15.19 -13.96 -20.53
CA PHE A 117 -14.72 -12.61 -20.25
C PHE A 117 -14.82 -11.69 -21.49
N GLY A 118 -15.87 -10.87 -21.53
CA GLY A 118 -16.19 -9.92 -22.61
C GLY A 118 -16.14 -8.46 -22.15
N LEU A 119 -16.55 -7.53 -23.02
CA LEU A 119 -16.53 -6.08 -22.74
C LEU A 119 -17.25 -5.72 -21.41
N GLY A 120 -18.37 -6.38 -21.10
CA GLY A 120 -19.09 -6.18 -19.84
C GLY A 120 -18.29 -6.58 -18.60
N SER A 121 -17.41 -7.59 -18.68
CA SER A 121 -16.52 -7.97 -17.58
C SER A 121 -15.37 -6.98 -17.42
N LEU A 122 -14.86 -6.44 -18.52
CA LEU A 122 -13.84 -5.38 -18.50
C LEU A 122 -14.38 -4.08 -17.90
N LEU A 123 -15.56 -3.62 -18.32
CA LEU A 123 -16.23 -2.45 -17.75
C LEU A 123 -16.48 -2.63 -16.25
N TRP A 124 -16.84 -3.85 -15.85
CA TRP A 124 -17.07 -4.17 -14.45
C TRP A 124 -15.78 -4.20 -13.63
N LEU A 125 -14.67 -4.71 -14.18
CA LEU A 125 -13.36 -4.63 -13.54
C LEU A 125 -12.92 -3.17 -13.35
N VAL A 126 -13.13 -2.32 -14.37
CA VAL A 126 -12.87 -0.87 -14.27
C VAL A 126 -13.73 -0.24 -13.19
N ALA A 127 -15.03 -0.57 -13.14
CA ALA A 127 -15.93 -0.09 -12.09
C ALA A 127 -15.50 -0.55 -10.70
N ALA A 128 -15.01 -1.79 -10.55
CA ALA A 128 -14.47 -2.30 -9.29
C ALA A 128 -13.20 -1.54 -8.88
N CYS A 129 -12.27 -1.28 -9.80
CA CYS A 129 -11.08 -0.47 -9.54
C CYS A 129 -11.45 0.96 -9.10
N LEU A 130 -12.41 1.60 -9.78
CA LEU A 130 -12.91 2.92 -9.38
C LEU A 130 -13.57 2.89 -8.00
N ALA A 131 -14.34 1.84 -7.69
CA ALA A 131 -14.93 1.65 -6.37
C ALA A 131 -13.88 1.47 -5.28
N ILE A 132 -12.79 0.73 -5.55
CA ILE A 132 -11.64 0.61 -4.64
C ILE A 132 -11.05 2.00 -4.36
N VAL A 133 -10.72 2.77 -5.40
CA VAL A 133 -10.18 4.14 -5.24
C VAL A 133 -11.13 5.00 -4.42
N ALA A 134 -12.43 4.99 -4.75
CA ALA A 134 -13.45 5.76 -4.05
C ALA A 134 -13.54 5.37 -2.57
N GLY A 135 -13.55 4.06 -2.27
CA GLY A 135 -13.63 3.54 -0.90
C GLY A 135 -12.43 3.91 -0.06
N PHE A 136 -11.21 3.70 -0.58
CA PHE A 136 -9.99 4.12 0.11
C PHE A 136 -9.87 5.64 0.24
N THR A 137 -10.38 6.41 -0.71
CA THR A 137 -10.44 7.88 -0.61
C THR A 137 -11.40 8.32 0.50
N ALA A 138 -12.58 7.70 0.59
CA ALA A 138 -13.53 7.94 1.68
C ALA A 138 -12.91 7.56 3.03
N TRP A 139 -12.24 6.41 3.10
CA TRP A 139 -11.56 5.95 4.32
C TRP A 139 -10.44 6.90 4.73
N ALA A 140 -9.56 7.30 3.80
CA ALA A 140 -8.48 8.26 4.04
C ALA A 140 -9.03 9.61 4.53
N ARG A 141 -10.14 10.07 3.94
CA ARG A 141 -10.83 11.28 4.37
C ARG A 141 -11.38 11.15 5.80
N GLY A 142 -12.02 10.03 6.13
CA GLY A 142 -12.53 9.77 7.47
C GLY A 142 -11.42 9.73 8.52
N VAL A 143 -10.33 9.01 8.25
CA VAL A 143 -9.13 8.96 9.12
C VAL A 143 -8.54 10.35 9.33
N PHE A 144 -8.43 11.15 8.27
CA PHE A 144 -7.96 12.54 8.39
C PHE A 144 -8.85 13.39 9.31
N LEU A 145 -10.17 13.28 9.17
CA LEU A 145 -11.13 14.03 9.99
C LEU A 145 -11.12 13.58 11.45
N VAL A 146 -11.08 12.27 11.69
CA VAL A 146 -11.01 11.67 13.04
C VAL A 146 -9.74 12.10 13.75
N GLY A 147 -8.58 11.97 13.11
CA GLY A 147 -7.31 12.30 13.72
C GLY A 147 -7.09 13.80 13.95
N ARG A 148 -7.73 14.69 13.18
CA ARG A 148 -7.68 16.14 13.43
C ARG A 148 -8.46 16.55 14.69
N TRP A 149 -9.54 15.83 15.02
CA TRP A 149 -10.42 16.16 16.16
C TRP A 149 -10.08 15.35 17.42
N LYS A 150 -9.47 14.17 17.29
CA LYS A 150 -9.24 13.21 18.40
C LYS A 150 -7.76 12.91 18.65
N TYR A 151 -6.86 13.87 18.40
CA TYR A 151 -5.43 13.68 18.67
C TYR A 151 -5.14 13.42 20.16
N ALA A 152 -5.83 14.12 21.08
CA ALA A 152 -5.62 14.02 22.53
C ALA A 152 -5.87 12.61 23.15
N PRO A 153 -6.91 11.85 22.77
CA PRO A 153 -7.14 10.50 23.31
C PRO A 153 -6.21 9.40 22.78
N LEU A 154 -5.52 9.57 21.63
CA LEU A 154 -4.58 8.54 21.14
C LEU A 154 -3.33 8.42 22.02
N ARG A 155 -2.93 9.50 22.70
CA ARG A 155 -1.92 9.45 23.77
C ARG A 155 -2.37 8.67 25.01
N ARG A 156 -3.68 8.47 25.18
CA ARG A 156 -4.29 7.70 26.27
C ARG A 156 -4.50 6.22 25.93
N LEU A 157 -3.96 5.75 24.79
CA LEU A 157 -3.98 4.33 24.45
C LEU A 157 -3.25 3.51 25.54
N PRO A 158 -3.70 2.28 25.82
CA PRO A 158 -3.01 1.35 26.71
C PRO A 158 -1.51 1.29 26.42
N ALA A 159 -0.69 1.11 27.46
CA ALA A 159 0.77 1.10 27.34
C ALA A 159 1.28 0.07 26.32
N TRP A 160 0.60 -1.09 26.19
CA TRP A 160 0.96 -2.12 25.22
C TRP A 160 0.78 -1.68 23.76
N ILE A 161 -0.26 -0.88 23.44
CA ILE A 161 -0.47 -0.35 22.08
C ILE A 161 0.54 0.74 21.74
N ARG A 162 1.05 1.46 22.75
CA ARG A 162 2.08 2.50 22.57
C ARG A 162 3.48 1.93 22.39
N HIS A 163 3.67 0.63 22.59
CA HIS A 163 4.96 -0.02 22.39
C HIS A 163 5.36 0.04 20.89
N PRO A 164 6.59 0.47 20.55
CA PRO A 164 6.99 0.63 19.15
C PRO A 164 6.80 -0.63 18.30
N ALA A 165 7.06 -1.81 18.86
CA ALA A 165 6.84 -3.08 18.17
C ALA A 165 5.35 -3.36 17.90
N ALA A 166 4.46 -3.03 18.85
CA ALA A 166 3.03 -3.19 18.66
C ALA A 166 2.51 -2.20 17.60
N VAL A 167 3.00 -0.95 17.60
CA VAL A 167 2.69 0.04 16.57
C VAL A 167 3.20 -0.40 15.20
N CYS A 168 4.39 -0.97 15.12
CA CYS A 168 4.95 -1.52 13.89
C CYS A 168 4.07 -2.66 13.36
N PHE A 169 3.75 -3.63 14.22
CA PHE A 169 2.91 -4.77 13.86
C PHE A 169 1.51 -4.34 13.40
N MET A 170 0.89 -3.42 14.14
CA MET A 170 -0.41 -2.87 13.75
C MET A 170 -0.32 -2.02 12.49
N GLY A 171 0.78 -1.31 12.24
CA GLY A 171 1.03 -0.59 10.99
C GLY A 171 1.24 -1.51 9.78
N PHE A 172 1.81 -2.69 10.01
CA PHE A 172 1.94 -3.74 9.01
C PHE A 172 0.58 -4.35 8.67
N LEU A 173 -0.24 -4.69 9.66
CA LEU A 173 -1.60 -5.20 9.44
C LEU A 173 -2.55 -4.14 8.87
N PHE A 174 -2.40 -2.89 9.32
CA PHE A 174 -3.32 -1.80 9.02
C PHE A 174 -2.56 -0.55 8.55
N PRO A 175 -2.68 -0.18 7.27
CA PRO A 175 -1.85 0.85 6.67
C PRO A 175 -2.10 2.23 7.28
N GLY A 176 -1.02 2.87 7.72
CA GLY A 176 -1.08 4.20 8.33
C GLY A 176 -1.57 4.23 9.79
N PHE A 177 -1.83 3.07 10.43
CA PHE A 177 -2.25 3.00 11.83
C PHE A 177 -1.25 3.68 12.77
N GLY A 178 0.04 3.34 12.66
CA GLY A 178 1.06 3.92 13.54
C GLY A 178 1.24 5.42 13.35
N LEU A 179 1.11 5.91 12.12
CA LEU A 179 1.10 7.34 11.81
C LEU A 179 -0.13 8.03 12.42
N HIS A 180 -1.29 7.38 12.39
CA HIS A 180 -2.51 7.90 13.00
C HIS A 180 -2.38 7.94 14.54
N ALA A 181 -1.88 6.87 15.16
CA ALA A 181 -1.66 6.77 16.60
C ALA A 181 -0.62 7.77 17.12
N ALA A 182 0.44 8.03 16.35
CA ALA A 182 1.41 9.10 16.61
C ALA A 182 0.86 10.51 16.30
N GLY A 183 -0.34 10.58 15.72
CA GLY A 183 -1.08 11.81 15.51
C GLY A 183 -0.66 12.60 14.26
N PHE A 184 -0.18 11.90 13.23
CA PHE A 184 0.08 12.46 11.91
C PHE A 184 -1.04 12.06 10.93
N PRO A 185 -2.28 12.57 11.09
CA PRO A 185 -3.45 12.08 10.34
C PRO A 185 -3.37 12.34 8.83
N ARG A 186 -2.64 13.38 8.39
CA ARG A 186 -2.38 13.63 6.96
C ARG A 186 -1.54 12.51 6.36
N ARG A 187 -0.45 12.13 7.04
CA ARG A 187 0.45 11.06 6.58
C ARG A 187 -0.26 9.71 6.63
N ALA A 188 -1.05 9.47 7.68
CA ALA A 188 -1.88 8.27 7.78
C ALA A 188 -2.92 8.17 6.65
N ALA A 189 -3.57 9.27 6.27
CA ALA A 189 -4.51 9.28 5.16
C ALA A 189 -3.81 9.01 3.82
N CYS A 190 -2.63 9.59 3.57
CA CYS A 190 -1.84 9.30 2.37
C CYS A 190 -1.40 7.83 2.32
N ALA A 191 -0.94 7.28 3.45
CA ALA A 191 -0.58 5.87 3.61
C ALA A 191 -1.71 4.93 3.25
N LEU A 192 -2.89 5.26 3.75
CA LEU A 192 -4.08 4.48 3.49
C LEU A 192 -4.53 4.58 2.03
N TRP A 193 -4.42 5.77 1.43
CA TRP A 193 -4.72 5.97 0.02
C TRP A 193 -3.77 5.18 -0.89
N THR A 194 -2.48 5.09 -0.57
CA THR A 194 -1.52 4.30 -1.36
C THR A 194 -1.86 2.81 -1.43
N VAL A 195 -2.61 2.28 -0.46
CA VAL A 195 -3.07 0.88 -0.49
C VAL A 195 -4.10 0.63 -1.59
N SER A 196 -4.83 1.66 -2.02
CA SER A 196 -5.72 1.53 -3.19
C SER A 196 -4.95 1.12 -4.45
N LEU A 197 -3.73 1.62 -4.64
CA LEU A 197 -2.88 1.26 -5.78
C LEU A 197 -2.46 -0.20 -5.71
N ILE A 198 -2.14 -0.70 -4.51
CA ILE A 198 -1.81 -2.13 -4.29
C ILE A 198 -3.02 -3.00 -4.62
N ALA A 199 -4.21 -2.65 -4.10
CA ALA A 199 -5.44 -3.38 -4.32
C ALA A 199 -5.83 -3.43 -5.80
N ILE A 200 -5.73 -2.29 -6.51
CA ILE A 200 -5.95 -2.23 -7.97
C ILE A 200 -4.92 -3.07 -8.71
N SER A 201 -3.65 -3.02 -8.30
CA SER A 201 -2.59 -3.80 -8.96
C SER A 201 -2.85 -5.30 -8.83
N ILE A 202 -3.22 -5.76 -7.64
CA ILE A 202 -3.61 -7.16 -7.40
C ILE A 202 -4.85 -7.52 -8.23
N ALA A 203 -5.90 -6.69 -8.22
CA ALA A 203 -7.13 -6.94 -8.96
C ALA A 203 -6.88 -7.04 -10.47
N ALA A 204 -6.10 -6.12 -11.03
CA ALA A 204 -5.76 -6.11 -12.45
C ALA A 204 -4.91 -7.32 -12.84
N LEU A 205 -3.90 -7.67 -12.02
CA LEU A 205 -3.04 -8.83 -12.28
C LEU A 205 -3.76 -10.17 -12.09
N ALA A 206 -4.68 -10.28 -11.13
CA ALA A 206 -5.47 -11.50 -10.96
C ALA A 206 -6.37 -11.79 -12.17
N HIS A 207 -6.75 -10.75 -12.91
CA HIS A 207 -7.53 -10.84 -14.14
C HIS A 207 -6.68 -10.76 -15.41
N SER A 208 -5.34 -10.73 -15.32
CA SER A 208 -4.48 -10.57 -16.49
C SER A 208 -4.70 -11.63 -17.58
N PRO A 209 -4.93 -12.93 -17.27
CA PRO A 209 -5.18 -13.94 -18.31
C PRO A 209 -6.53 -13.73 -19.00
N ALA A 210 -7.50 -13.14 -18.30
CA ALA A 210 -8.82 -12.87 -18.84
C ALA A 210 -8.81 -11.60 -19.73
N ILE A 211 -8.10 -10.57 -19.28
CA ILE A 211 -7.83 -9.35 -20.05
C ILE A 211 -7.06 -9.70 -21.34
N TRP A 212 -6.06 -10.57 -21.24
CA TRP A 212 -5.29 -11.05 -22.38
C TRP A 212 -6.16 -11.77 -23.42
N ARG A 213 -6.95 -12.75 -22.99
CA ARG A 213 -7.88 -13.48 -23.88
C ARG A 213 -8.93 -12.57 -24.51
N TRP A 214 -9.39 -11.55 -23.80
CA TRP A 214 -10.26 -10.53 -24.38
C TRP A 214 -9.54 -9.72 -25.45
N ASN A 215 -8.30 -9.30 -25.19
CA ASN A 215 -7.49 -8.53 -26.14
C ASN A 215 -7.29 -9.30 -27.46
N LEU A 216 -7.02 -10.60 -27.39
CA LEU A 216 -6.89 -11.47 -28.57
C LEU A 216 -8.19 -11.54 -29.41
N ARG A 217 -9.36 -11.34 -28.79
CA ARG A 217 -10.68 -11.41 -29.44
C ARG A 217 -11.24 -10.03 -29.80
N ALA A 218 -10.60 -8.95 -29.38
CA ALA A 218 -11.12 -7.59 -29.50
C ALA A 218 -11.04 -7.02 -30.93
N GLY A 219 -10.38 -7.72 -31.85
CA GLY A 219 -10.29 -7.32 -33.27
C GLY A 219 -9.66 -5.93 -33.42
N SER A 220 -10.40 -4.97 -33.98
CA SER A 220 -9.94 -3.59 -34.18
C SER A 220 -9.69 -2.80 -32.89
N PHE A 221 -10.21 -3.26 -31.74
CA PHE A 221 -9.98 -2.65 -30.43
C PHE A 221 -8.82 -3.33 -29.65
N ALA A 222 -8.13 -4.30 -30.25
CA ALA A 222 -7.02 -4.98 -29.62
C ALA A 222 -5.83 -4.03 -29.46
N LEU A 223 -5.28 -4.00 -28.24
CA LEU A 223 -4.00 -3.38 -27.97
C LEU A 223 -2.87 -4.27 -28.54
N PRO A 224 -1.77 -3.67 -29.03
CA PRO A 224 -0.58 -4.42 -29.37
C PRO A 224 -0.13 -5.30 -28.18
N PRO A 225 0.23 -6.58 -28.39
CA PRO A 225 0.63 -7.51 -27.33
C PRO A 225 1.71 -6.94 -26.40
N ASP A 226 2.75 -6.33 -26.97
CA ASP A 226 3.86 -5.74 -26.22
C ASP A 226 3.42 -4.60 -25.29
N THR A 227 2.43 -3.80 -25.72
CA THR A 227 1.90 -2.69 -24.90
C THR A 227 1.10 -3.21 -23.72
N LEU A 228 0.32 -4.27 -23.92
CA LEU A 228 -0.48 -4.88 -22.85
C LEU A 228 0.42 -5.59 -21.83
N GLU A 229 1.49 -6.27 -22.29
CA GLU A 229 2.49 -6.86 -21.41
C GLU A 229 3.24 -5.80 -20.60
N LEU A 230 3.64 -4.69 -21.23
CA LEU A 230 4.27 -3.58 -20.52
C LEU A 230 3.33 -2.98 -19.47
N ALA A 231 2.03 -2.89 -19.76
CA ALA A 231 1.03 -2.44 -18.80
C ALA A 231 0.95 -3.38 -17.59
N PHE A 232 0.96 -4.70 -17.77
CA PHE A 232 0.99 -5.65 -16.66
C PHE A 232 2.26 -5.51 -15.82
N VAL A 233 3.43 -5.34 -16.45
CA VAL A 233 4.70 -5.11 -15.74
C VAL A 233 4.64 -3.81 -14.94
N ALA A 234 4.15 -2.72 -15.53
CA ALA A 234 4.01 -1.44 -14.85
C ALA A 234 3.06 -1.51 -13.66
N ILE A 235 1.92 -2.20 -13.81
CA ILE A 235 0.96 -2.44 -12.72
C ILE A 235 1.61 -3.27 -11.60
N GLY A 236 2.37 -4.33 -11.94
CA GLY A 236 3.12 -5.11 -10.96
C GLY A 236 4.17 -4.28 -10.21
N ALA A 237 4.90 -3.43 -10.92
CA ALA A 237 5.88 -2.52 -10.33
C ALA A 237 5.22 -1.52 -9.36
N LEU A 238 4.06 -0.96 -9.72
CA LEU A 238 3.29 -0.07 -8.84
C LEU A 238 2.82 -0.80 -7.57
N GLY A 239 2.36 -2.05 -7.68
CA GLY A 239 2.00 -2.88 -6.53
C GLY A 239 3.18 -3.15 -5.59
N LEU A 240 4.35 -3.46 -6.16
CA LEU A 240 5.59 -3.67 -5.40
C LEU A 240 6.02 -2.39 -4.68
N LEU A 241 6.09 -1.26 -5.39
CA LEU A 241 6.44 0.03 -4.82
C LEU A 241 5.46 0.44 -3.71
N GLY A 242 4.16 0.22 -3.92
CA GLY A 242 3.14 0.45 -2.90
C GLY A 242 3.37 -0.40 -1.64
N THR A 243 3.75 -1.67 -1.82
CA THR A 243 4.05 -2.58 -0.71
C THR A 243 5.29 -2.12 0.08
N LEU A 244 6.34 -1.67 -0.61
CA LEU A 244 7.51 -1.08 0.04
C LEU A 244 7.16 0.18 0.83
N VAL A 245 6.36 1.08 0.23
CA VAL A 245 5.87 2.28 0.89
C VAL A 245 5.06 1.94 2.14
N TRP A 246 4.22 0.90 2.10
CA TRP A 246 3.47 0.40 3.26
C TRP A 246 4.42 -0.05 4.38
N ILE A 247 5.43 -0.87 4.07
CA ILE A 247 6.43 -1.33 5.06
C ILE A 247 7.15 -0.13 5.69
N VAL A 248 7.62 0.81 4.86
CA VAL A 248 8.31 2.03 5.34
C VAL A 248 7.41 2.85 6.26
N GLN A 249 6.11 2.98 5.96
CA GLN A 249 5.16 3.70 6.80
C GLN A 249 4.90 3.00 8.13
N ALA A 250 4.88 1.67 8.16
CA ALA A 250 4.76 0.90 9.40
C ALA A 250 5.97 1.15 10.32
N LEU A 251 7.18 1.14 9.75
CA LEU A 251 8.43 1.44 10.46
C LEU A 251 8.50 2.90 10.94
N ASP A 252 8.09 3.87 10.11
CA ASP A 252 8.05 5.29 10.51
C ASP A 252 7.04 5.51 11.65
N GLY A 253 5.90 4.82 11.63
CA GLY A 253 4.95 4.80 12.74
C GLY A 253 5.56 4.30 14.04
N ALA A 254 6.35 3.21 13.99
CA ALA A 254 7.06 2.67 15.15
C ALA A 254 8.11 3.65 15.70
N ARG A 255 8.89 4.28 14.81
CA ARG A 255 9.87 5.31 15.15
C ARG A 255 9.24 6.51 15.85
N LEU A 256 8.06 6.94 15.38
CA LEU A 256 7.33 8.06 15.99
C LEU A 256 6.74 7.68 17.36
N ALA A 257 6.27 6.44 17.53
CA ALA A 257 5.79 5.94 18.81
C ALA A 257 6.91 5.90 19.86
N GLU A 258 8.12 5.50 19.47
CA GLU A 258 9.30 5.53 20.35
C GLU A 258 9.57 6.94 20.88
N ARG A 259 9.59 7.94 20.00
CA ARG A 259 9.79 9.36 20.39
C ARG A 259 8.72 9.85 21.36
N LEU A 260 7.47 9.40 21.20
CA LEU A 260 6.36 9.79 22.08
C LEU A 260 6.37 9.06 23.42
N SER A 261 7.03 7.90 23.51
CA SER A 261 7.13 7.12 24.75
C SER A 261 8.12 7.71 25.77
N GLY A 262 8.91 8.71 25.37
CA GLY A 262 9.89 9.35 26.26
C GLY A 262 11.06 8.44 26.64
N ALA A 263 11.17 7.27 26.01
CA ALA A 263 12.35 6.42 26.15
C ALA A 263 13.56 7.20 25.62
N GLU A 264 14.62 7.29 26.43
CA GLU A 264 15.90 7.84 25.96
C GLU A 264 16.31 7.12 24.67
N PRO A 265 16.81 7.86 23.67
CA PRO A 265 17.29 7.27 22.42
C PRO A 265 18.50 6.39 22.74
N ARG A 266 18.25 5.11 23.05
CA ARG A 266 19.31 4.12 23.15
C ARG A 266 19.91 3.93 21.75
N PRO A 267 21.23 3.81 21.61
CA PRO A 267 21.85 3.49 20.33
C PRO A 267 21.35 2.11 19.88
N ARG A 268 20.42 2.12 18.91
CA ARG A 268 19.77 0.92 18.34
C ARG A 268 20.44 0.41 17.07
N GLY A 269 21.60 0.97 16.70
CA GLY A 269 22.36 0.53 15.53
C GLY A 269 22.55 -1.00 15.51
N ASP A 270 22.88 -1.55 16.68
CA ASP A 270 23.14 -2.98 16.84
C ASP A 270 21.88 -3.85 16.76
N LEU A 271 20.74 -3.36 17.28
CA LEU A 271 19.47 -4.10 17.22
C LEU A 271 18.84 -4.06 15.83
N ALA A 272 18.94 -2.93 15.12
CA ALA A 272 18.47 -2.83 13.74
C ALA A 272 19.36 -3.66 12.80
N ALA A 273 20.67 -3.66 13.02
CA ALA A 273 21.60 -4.53 12.31
C ALA A 273 21.36 -6.01 12.62
N ALA A 274 21.12 -6.36 13.89
CA ALA A 274 20.76 -7.72 14.29
C ALA A 274 19.42 -8.16 13.70
N ALA A 275 18.39 -7.30 13.70
CA ALA A 275 17.10 -7.60 13.09
C ALA A 275 17.21 -7.76 11.57
N LEU A 276 18.03 -6.93 10.91
CA LEU A 276 18.33 -7.07 9.48
C LEU A 276 19.09 -8.37 9.20
N LEU A 277 20.10 -8.70 10.01
CA LEU A 277 20.83 -9.97 9.90
C LEU A 277 19.90 -11.16 10.10
N VAL A 278 19.05 -11.15 11.12
CA VAL A 278 18.05 -12.20 11.34
C VAL A 278 17.08 -12.28 10.17
N ALA A 279 16.61 -11.16 9.62
CA ALA A 279 15.75 -11.14 8.45
C ALA A 279 16.45 -11.68 7.20
N ILE A 280 17.72 -11.35 6.99
CA ILE A 280 18.53 -11.89 5.88
C ILE A 280 18.77 -13.38 6.07
N VAL A 281 19.15 -13.83 7.27
CA VAL A 281 19.37 -15.26 7.58
C VAL A 281 18.08 -16.03 7.43
N ALA A 282 16.95 -15.53 7.95
CA ALA A 282 15.65 -16.14 7.79
C ALA A 282 15.23 -16.17 6.31
N PHE A 283 15.46 -15.09 5.57
CA PHE A 283 15.20 -15.04 4.13
C PHE A 283 16.06 -16.07 3.40
N VAL A 284 17.37 -16.11 3.62
CA VAL A 284 18.28 -17.07 2.97
C VAL A 284 17.96 -18.51 3.34
N ALA A 285 17.63 -18.78 4.61
CA ALA A 285 17.26 -20.12 5.07
C ALA A 285 15.91 -20.59 4.51
N TRP A 286 14.97 -19.66 4.28
CA TRP A 286 13.64 -19.96 3.74
C TRP A 286 13.59 -19.92 2.21
N PHE A 287 14.46 -19.13 1.59
CA PHE A 287 14.45 -18.90 0.14
C PHE A 287 15.03 -20.12 -0.57
N GLN A 288 14.14 -20.87 -1.23
CA GLN A 288 14.50 -22.00 -2.07
C GLN A 288 14.55 -21.54 -3.54
N PRO A 289 15.74 -21.22 -4.09
CA PRO A 289 15.85 -20.71 -5.46
C PRO A 289 15.33 -21.70 -6.50
N ALA A 290 15.47 -23.01 -6.24
CA ALA A 290 14.98 -24.07 -7.11
C ALA A 290 13.44 -24.06 -7.22
N ASP A 291 12.72 -23.89 -6.10
CA ASP A 291 11.26 -23.83 -6.11
C ASP A 291 10.73 -22.60 -6.85
N LEU A 292 11.42 -21.46 -6.67
CA LEU A 292 11.11 -20.25 -7.43
C LEU A 292 11.39 -20.45 -8.92
N ALA A 293 12.51 -21.08 -9.29
CA ALA A 293 12.84 -21.38 -10.68
C ALA A 293 11.79 -22.29 -11.33
N VAL A 294 11.35 -23.34 -10.64
CA VAL A 294 10.25 -24.22 -11.10
C VAL A 294 8.96 -23.42 -11.31
N SER A 295 8.62 -22.54 -10.38
CA SER A 295 7.39 -21.74 -10.46
C SER A 295 7.43 -20.75 -11.62
N LEU A 296 8.58 -20.10 -11.83
CA LEU A 296 8.81 -19.16 -12.93
C LEU A 296 8.81 -19.87 -14.29
N ASP A 297 9.41 -21.06 -14.39
CA ASP A 297 9.41 -21.84 -15.64
C ASP A 297 8.01 -22.35 -15.99
N ARG A 298 7.26 -22.90 -15.01
CA ARG A 298 5.86 -23.30 -15.23
C ARG A 298 4.99 -22.12 -15.66
N PHE A 299 5.17 -20.97 -15.02
CA PHE A 299 4.50 -19.74 -15.40
C PHE A 299 4.91 -19.29 -16.81
N ALA A 300 6.19 -19.39 -17.16
CA ALA A 300 6.70 -19.02 -18.47
C ALA A 300 6.07 -19.86 -19.59
N VAL A 301 6.08 -21.19 -19.46
CA VAL A 301 5.48 -22.10 -20.46
C VAL A 301 3.98 -21.84 -20.58
N ALA A 302 3.25 -21.82 -19.47
CA ALA A 302 1.80 -21.61 -19.49
C ALA A 302 1.42 -20.24 -20.10
N SER A 303 2.14 -19.18 -19.74
CA SER A 303 1.89 -17.84 -20.27
C SER A 303 2.23 -17.73 -21.75
N PHE A 304 3.30 -18.41 -22.19
CA PHE A 304 3.69 -18.45 -23.60
C PHE A 304 2.66 -19.18 -24.46
N ASP A 305 2.10 -20.29 -23.96
CA ASP A 305 1.01 -21.02 -24.61
C ASP A 305 -0.27 -20.16 -24.71
N GLU A 306 -0.50 -19.27 -23.75
CA GLU A 306 -1.58 -18.28 -23.81
C GLU A 306 -1.31 -17.12 -24.80
N GLY A 307 -0.11 -17.07 -25.40
CA GLY A 307 0.28 -16.14 -26.45
C GLY A 307 1.10 -14.94 -25.96
N LEU A 308 1.41 -14.84 -24.66
CA LEU A 308 2.36 -13.84 -24.13
C LEU A 308 3.76 -14.11 -24.69
N ARG A 309 4.58 -13.07 -24.83
CA ARG A 309 5.86 -13.15 -25.52
C ARG A 309 7.04 -12.64 -24.70
N VAL A 310 6.93 -11.48 -24.07
CA VAL A 310 8.05 -10.83 -23.36
C VAL A 310 8.14 -11.30 -21.91
N VAL A 311 7.03 -11.27 -21.18
CA VAL A 311 6.94 -11.71 -19.77
C VAL A 311 7.36 -13.18 -19.59
N PRO A 312 6.86 -14.17 -20.36
CA PRO A 312 7.30 -15.55 -20.22
C PRO A 312 8.79 -15.72 -20.54
N LEU A 313 9.32 -15.01 -21.54
CA LEU A 313 10.75 -15.05 -21.83
C LEU A 313 11.59 -14.60 -20.64
N GLN A 314 11.21 -13.49 -20.00
CA GLN A 314 11.92 -12.99 -18.81
C GLN A 314 11.83 -13.98 -17.64
N ALA A 315 10.68 -14.64 -17.47
CA ALA A 315 10.49 -15.66 -16.44
C ALA A 315 11.35 -16.92 -16.71
N ALA A 316 11.43 -17.38 -17.97
CA ALA A 316 12.29 -18.49 -18.37
C ALA A 316 13.79 -18.16 -18.19
N GLU A 317 14.22 -16.96 -18.60
CA GLU A 317 15.59 -16.50 -18.37
C GLU A 317 15.93 -16.37 -16.88
N ALA A 318 14.98 -15.92 -16.05
CA ALA A 318 15.14 -15.85 -14.60
C ALA A 318 15.22 -17.26 -13.97
N ALA A 319 14.38 -18.19 -14.39
CA ALA A 319 14.42 -19.59 -13.95
C ALA A 319 15.79 -20.22 -14.28
N MET A 320 16.28 -20.03 -15.50
CA MET A 320 17.60 -20.49 -15.94
C MET A 320 18.75 -19.91 -15.08
N ARG A 321 18.64 -18.65 -14.63
CA ARG A 321 19.66 -18.02 -13.76
C ARG A 321 19.56 -18.47 -12.30
N LEU A 322 18.35 -18.73 -11.81
CA LEU A 322 18.09 -19.17 -10.44
C LEU A 322 18.51 -20.63 -10.20
N ASP A 323 18.28 -21.50 -11.18
CA ASP A 323 18.71 -22.90 -11.14
C ASP A 323 19.32 -23.32 -12.50
N PRO A 324 20.62 -23.04 -12.71
CA PRO A 324 21.31 -23.38 -13.96
C PRO A 324 21.56 -24.88 -14.13
N SER A 325 21.27 -25.72 -13.13
CA SER A 325 21.50 -27.17 -13.20
C SER A 325 20.53 -27.87 -14.14
N ARG A 326 19.36 -27.27 -14.40
CA ARG A 326 18.31 -27.85 -15.21
C ARG A 326 18.37 -27.36 -16.66
N PRO A 327 18.72 -28.21 -17.64
CA PRO A 327 18.88 -27.81 -19.03
C PRO A 327 17.54 -27.38 -19.67
N MET A 328 16.41 -27.89 -19.15
CA MET A 328 15.07 -27.55 -19.65
C MET A 328 14.76 -26.06 -19.59
N TYR A 329 15.22 -25.34 -18.55
CA TYR A 329 14.97 -23.90 -18.43
C TYR A 329 15.67 -23.10 -19.54
N ALA A 330 16.88 -23.51 -19.89
CA ALA A 330 17.63 -22.92 -21.00
C ALA A 330 16.97 -23.25 -22.35
N LEU A 331 16.45 -24.48 -22.53
CA LEU A 331 15.76 -24.88 -23.75
C LEU A 331 14.48 -24.06 -23.97
N HIS A 332 13.62 -23.90 -22.96
CA HIS A 332 12.43 -23.05 -23.06
C HIS A 332 12.80 -21.59 -23.37
N ALA A 333 13.85 -21.04 -22.74
CA ALA A 333 14.32 -19.69 -23.06
C ALA A 333 14.86 -19.55 -24.50
N ILE A 334 15.50 -20.60 -25.05
CA ILE A 334 15.94 -20.65 -26.45
C ILE A 334 14.73 -20.65 -27.39
N GLU A 335 13.76 -21.55 -27.16
CA GLU A 335 12.54 -21.66 -27.97
C GLU A 335 11.77 -20.34 -28.01
N MET A 336 11.61 -19.68 -26.87
CA MET A 336 10.94 -18.38 -26.78
C MET A 336 11.71 -17.27 -27.50
N ASN A 337 13.05 -17.28 -27.45
CA ASN A 337 13.87 -16.32 -28.23
C ASN A 337 13.78 -16.58 -29.74
N GLU A 338 13.76 -17.84 -30.18
CA GLU A 338 13.57 -18.21 -31.59
C GLU A 338 12.20 -17.78 -32.10
N ALA A 339 11.14 -18.01 -31.31
CA ALA A 339 9.78 -17.57 -31.63
C ALA A 339 9.64 -16.05 -31.76
N LEU A 340 10.51 -15.28 -31.09
CA LEU A 340 10.59 -13.82 -31.18
C LEU A 340 11.52 -13.33 -32.31
N GLY A 341 12.10 -14.22 -33.12
CA GLY A 341 13.06 -13.88 -34.16
C GLY A 341 14.44 -13.46 -33.63
N ARG A 342 14.73 -13.67 -32.34
CA ARG A 342 16.01 -13.33 -31.70
C ARG A 342 17.02 -14.47 -31.85
N THR A 343 17.29 -14.85 -33.09
CA THR A 343 18.11 -16.02 -33.45
C THR A 343 19.54 -15.95 -32.93
N GLU A 344 20.16 -14.77 -32.92
CA GLU A 344 21.50 -14.58 -32.35
C GLU A 344 21.55 -14.87 -30.85
N ARG A 345 20.53 -14.43 -30.10
CA ARG A 345 20.41 -14.63 -28.66
C ARG A 345 20.16 -16.11 -28.35
N ALA A 346 19.27 -16.75 -29.09
CA ALA A 346 19.02 -18.19 -29.02
C ALA A 346 20.28 -19.00 -29.32
N GLY A 347 21.04 -18.62 -30.35
CA GLY A 347 22.31 -19.26 -30.71
C GLY A 347 23.39 -19.11 -29.62
N ALA A 348 23.47 -17.95 -28.97
CA ALA A 348 24.37 -17.75 -27.83
C ALA A 348 23.99 -18.64 -26.63
N LEU A 349 22.70 -18.71 -26.28
CA LEU A 349 22.21 -19.57 -25.22
C LEU A 349 22.42 -21.06 -25.53
N ARG A 350 22.24 -21.48 -26.79
CA ARG A 350 22.51 -22.86 -27.21
C ARG A 350 23.99 -23.23 -27.06
N ARG A 351 24.91 -22.33 -27.43
CA ARG A 351 26.36 -22.54 -27.22
C ARG A 351 26.73 -22.63 -25.75
N ASP A 352 26.16 -21.75 -24.92
CA ASP A 352 26.39 -21.76 -23.47
C ASP A 352 25.85 -23.04 -22.82
N LEU A 353 24.65 -23.49 -23.20
CA LEU A 353 24.07 -24.75 -22.76
C LEU A 353 24.95 -25.95 -23.13
N VAL A 354 25.40 -26.04 -24.38
CA VAL A 354 26.30 -27.10 -24.86
C VAL A 354 27.64 -27.06 -24.13
N SER A 355 28.22 -25.89 -23.90
CA SER A 355 29.47 -25.74 -23.14
C SER A 355 29.33 -26.25 -21.71
N ARG A 356 28.27 -25.82 -21.01
CA ARG A 356 28.01 -26.23 -19.61
C ARG A 356 27.74 -27.72 -19.54
N TRP A 357 26.76 -28.24 -20.28
CA TRP A 357 26.32 -29.63 -20.16
C TRP A 357 27.25 -30.63 -20.87
N GLY A 358 27.93 -30.22 -21.94
CA GLY A 358 28.97 -31.02 -22.59
C GLY A 358 30.12 -31.34 -21.63
N ALA A 359 30.51 -30.37 -20.79
CA ALA A 359 31.50 -30.58 -19.74
C ALA A 359 31.07 -31.56 -18.64
N TRP A 360 29.75 -31.67 -18.35
CA TRP A 360 29.21 -32.62 -17.36
C TRP A 360 28.90 -34.01 -17.95
N ALA A 361 28.57 -34.10 -19.24
CA ALA A 361 28.28 -35.36 -19.91
C ALA A 361 29.55 -36.16 -20.26
N LEU A 362 30.65 -35.48 -20.64
CA LEU A 362 31.91 -36.14 -21.03
C LEU A 362 32.52 -37.05 -19.93
N PRO A 363 32.54 -36.69 -18.62
CA PRO A 363 33.02 -37.57 -17.56
C PRO A 363 32.12 -38.79 -17.28
N LEU A 364 30.80 -38.65 -17.44
CA LEU A 364 29.84 -39.75 -17.22
C LEU A 364 29.95 -40.82 -18.32
N TRP A 365 30.28 -40.43 -19.55
CA TRP A 365 30.52 -41.37 -20.66
C TRP A 365 31.94 -41.97 -20.64
N ALA A 366 32.93 -41.23 -20.13
CA ALA A 366 34.28 -41.75 -19.90
C ALA A 366 34.35 -42.78 -18.74
N GLY A 367 33.46 -42.66 -17.74
CA GLY A 367 33.35 -43.64 -16.64
C GLY A 367 32.54 -44.90 -16.97
N VAL A 368 31.66 -44.85 -17.97
CA VAL A 368 30.88 -46.02 -18.43
C VAL A 368 31.66 -46.85 -19.46
N SER A 369 32.59 -46.23 -20.19
CA SER A 369 33.47 -46.93 -21.14
C SER A 369 34.65 -47.67 -20.47
N SER A 370 34.86 -47.55 -19.16
CA SER A 370 35.82 -48.34 -18.38
C SER A 370 35.21 -49.53 -17.64
N ILE A 371 33.90 -49.78 -17.80
CA ILE A 371 33.18 -50.94 -17.23
C ILE A 371 32.60 -51.82 -18.36
N ALA A 372 33.42 -52.12 -19.36
CA ALA A 372 33.17 -53.22 -20.28
C ALA A 372 34.41 -54.13 -20.28
N PRO A 373 34.25 -55.45 -20.09
CA PRO A 373 35.34 -56.40 -19.85
C PRO A 373 36.28 -56.60 -21.05
#